data_AF-A0A9X2E7C3-F1
#
_entry.id   AF-A0A9X2E7C3-F1
#
_cell.length_a   1.000
_cell.length_b   1.000
_cell.length_c   1.000
_cell.angle_alpha   90.00
_cell.angle_beta   90.00
_cell.angle_gamma   90.00
#
_symmetry.space_group_name_H-M   'P 1'
#
loop_
_entity.id
_entity.type
_entity.pdbx_description
1 polymer ?
#
loop_
_entity_poly.entity_id
_entity_poly.type
_entity_poly.pdbx_seq_one_letter_code
_entity_poly.pdbx_strand_id
1 'polypeptide(L)'
;MKARVREFHRAWAAIALVRTNCDRDIADLEQKIAEIRAQAAAEIDNHNRVQAAAAAAIRAQRYTEEEVADLLDITVKQARQLITRDNRPSQARTPEPDPRKPRTRHRHTATSSGPDHGPEPASEGRGIIDSRGPTARAEPSAGEGGGIGASREPA
;
A
#
# COMPACT_ATOMS: atom_id res chain seq x y z
N MET A 1 18.63 -11.54 51.19
CA MET A 1 18.44 -10.19 50.60
C MET A 1 19.02 -10.05 49.19
N LYS A 2 20.32 -10.34 48.94
CA LYS A 2 20.97 -10.16 47.62
C LYS A 2 20.29 -10.90 46.44
N ALA A 3 19.73 -12.09 46.64
CA ALA A 3 19.05 -12.84 45.57
C ALA A 3 17.75 -12.18 45.09
N ARG A 4 16.93 -11.66 46.02
CA ARG A 4 15.66 -10.99 45.70
C ARG A 4 15.87 -9.67 44.95
N VAL A 5 16.93 -8.93 45.29
CA VAL A 5 17.30 -7.70 44.59
C VAL A 5 17.72 -7.98 43.14
N ARG A 6 18.51 -9.05 42.90
CA ARG A 6 18.85 -9.46 41.53
C ARG A 6 17.61 -9.88 40.72
N GLU A 7 16.69 -10.60 41.35
CA GLU A 7 15.44 -11.00 40.69
C GLU A 7 14.59 -9.79 40.32
N PHE A 8 14.47 -8.81 41.22
CA PHE A 8 13.79 -7.55 40.93
C PHE A 8 14.39 -6.83 39.72
N HIS A 9 15.73 -6.69 39.65
CA HIS A 9 16.37 -6.06 38.49
C HIS A 9 16.18 -6.82 37.19
N ARG A 10 16.20 -8.16 37.23
CA ARG A 10 15.91 -9.00 36.05
C ARG A 10 14.49 -8.82 35.56
N ALA A 11 13.51 -8.87 36.48
CA ALA A 11 12.11 -8.64 36.15
C ALA A 11 11.89 -7.24 35.58
N TRP A 12 12.51 -6.22 36.18
CA TRP A 12 12.44 -4.85 35.68
C TRP A 12 13.01 -4.73 34.25
N ALA A 13 14.19 -5.30 34.00
CA ALA A 13 14.79 -5.30 32.67
C ALA A 13 13.95 -6.06 31.64
N ALA A 14 13.34 -7.18 32.03
CA ALA A 14 12.44 -7.94 31.18
C ALA A 14 11.19 -7.14 30.82
N ILE A 15 10.57 -6.44 31.78
CA ILE A 15 9.42 -5.57 31.53
C ILE A 15 9.79 -4.43 30.57
N ALA A 16 10.94 -3.79 30.79
CA ALA A 16 11.43 -2.73 29.92
C ALA A 16 11.61 -3.22 28.48
N LEU A 17 12.22 -4.40 28.29
CA LEU A 17 12.41 -5.01 26.98
C LEU A 17 11.07 -5.32 26.29
N VAL A 18 10.13 -5.94 27.00
CA VAL A 18 8.80 -6.23 26.46
C VAL A 18 8.11 -4.94 26.02
N ARG A 19 8.16 -3.88 26.84
CA ARG A 19 7.54 -2.60 26.50
C ARG A 19 8.16 -1.97 25.26
N THR A 20 9.49 -1.94 25.16
CA THR A 20 10.17 -1.43 23.95
C THR A 20 9.79 -2.22 22.71
N ASN A 21 9.63 -3.54 22.81
CA ASN A 21 9.19 -4.35 21.68
C ASN A 21 7.73 -4.06 21.32
N CYS A 22 6.82 -3.96 22.29
CA CYS A 22 5.44 -3.56 22.03
C CYS A 22 5.35 -2.18 21.38
N ASP A 23 6.09 -1.19 21.86
CA ASP A 23 6.09 0.16 21.29
C ASP A 23 6.58 0.15 19.83
N ARG A 24 7.60 -0.68 19.52
CA ARG A 24 8.06 -0.89 18.14
C ARG A 24 7.01 -1.56 17.28
N ASP A 25 6.40 -2.65 17.76
CA ASP A 25 5.40 -3.40 17.00
C ASP A 25 4.16 -2.54 16.71
N ILE A 26 3.75 -1.70 17.68
CA ILE A 26 2.67 -0.73 17.50
C ILE A 26 3.03 0.27 16.40
N ALA A 27 4.22 0.87 16.46
CA ALA A 27 4.67 1.82 15.44
C ALA A 27 4.70 1.19 14.04
N ASP A 28 5.19 -0.05 13.92
CA ASP A 28 5.22 -0.78 12.65
C ASP A 28 3.81 -1.08 12.12
N LEU A 29 2.86 -1.43 13.00
CA LEU A 29 1.47 -1.68 12.62
C LEU A 29 0.76 -0.40 12.21
N GLU A 30 0.97 0.71 12.93
CA GLU A 30 0.41 2.02 12.58
C GLU A 30 0.91 2.48 11.20
N GLN A 31 2.19 2.28 10.91
CA GLN A 31 2.78 2.58 9.61
C GLN A 31 2.13 1.75 8.49
N LYS A 32 1.97 0.43 8.69
CA LYS A 32 1.29 -0.45 7.72
C LYS A 32 -0.17 -0.05 7.49
N ILE A 33 -0.89 0.31 8.56
CA ILE A 33 -2.28 0.78 8.45
C ILE A 33 -2.32 2.06 7.62
N ALA A 34 -1.39 3.00 7.84
CA ALA A 34 -1.33 4.24 7.08
C ALA A 34 -1.06 3.97 5.59
N GLU A 35 -0.12 3.08 5.26
CA GLU A 35 0.20 2.68 3.89
C GLU A 35 -0.99 2.05 3.18
N ILE A 36 -1.63 1.07 3.80
CA ILE A 36 -2.81 0.39 3.22
C ILE A 36 -3.95 1.38 3.00
N ARG A 37 -4.20 2.30 3.94
CA ARG A 37 -5.22 3.35 3.77
C ARG A 37 -4.89 4.28 2.61
N ALA A 38 -3.63 4.67 2.45
CA ALA A 38 -3.20 5.51 1.34
C ALA A 38 -3.37 4.80 -0.01
N GLN A 39 -3.01 3.52 -0.09
CA GLN A 39 -3.21 2.69 -1.29
C GLN A 39 -4.71 2.57 -1.62
N ALA A 40 -5.54 2.19 -0.66
CA ALA A 40 -6.98 2.06 -0.86
C ALA A 40 -7.63 3.39 -1.30
N ALA A 41 -7.23 4.51 -0.71
CA ALA A 41 -7.69 5.83 -1.13
C ALA A 41 -7.31 6.13 -2.60
N ALA A 42 -6.08 5.81 -3.00
CA ALA A 42 -5.63 5.99 -4.38
C ALA A 42 -6.40 5.10 -5.37
N GLU A 43 -6.70 3.86 -5.01
CA GLU A 43 -7.51 2.93 -5.80
C GLU A 43 -8.97 3.42 -5.94
N ILE A 44 -9.59 3.86 -4.84
CA ILE A 44 -10.93 4.45 -4.85
C ILE A 44 -10.94 5.70 -5.76
N ASP A 45 -9.95 6.57 -5.66
CA ASP A 45 -9.84 7.75 -6.52
C ASP A 45 -9.62 7.39 -7.99
N ASN A 46 -8.95 6.28 -8.27
CA ASN A 46 -8.82 5.77 -9.63
C ASN A 46 -10.18 5.30 -10.17
N HIS A 47 -10.90 4.47 -9.41
CA HIS A 47 -12.23 3.99 -9.81
C HIS A 47 -13.22 5.14 -9.97
N ASN A 48 -13.21 6.12 -9.06
CA ASN A 48 -14.03 7.33 -9.16
C ASN A 48 -13.76 8.13 -10.45
N ARG A 49 -12.49 8.23 -10.86
CA ARG A 49 -12.12 8.89 -12.13
C ARG A 49 -12.63 8.11 -13.34
N VAL A 50 -12.46 6.78 -13.33
CA VAL A 50 -12.98 5.91 -14.41
C VAL A 50 -14.50 6.02 -14.51
N GLN A 51 -15.22 6.01 -13.40
CA GLN A 51 -16.68 6.18 -13.37
C GLN A 51 -17.12 7.55 -13.88
N ALA A 52 -16.45 8.62 -13.46
CA ALA A 52 -16.76 9.98 -13.92
C ALA A 52 -16.55 10.12 -15.44
N ALA A 53 -15.44 9.59 -15.96
CA ALA A 53 -15.16 9.59 -17.39
C ALA A 53 -16.19 8.78 -18.19
N ALA A 54 -16.61 7.61 -17.67
CA ALA A 54 -17.65 6.79 -18.30
C ALA A 54 -19.00 7.52 -18.33
N ALA A 55 -19.42 8.14 -17.22
CA ALA A 55 -20.65 8.92 -17.15
C ALA A 55 -20.63 10.13 -18.11
N ALA A 56 -19.49 10.82 -18.20
CA ALA A 56 -19.31 11.93 -19.14
C ALA A 56 -19.37 11.46 -20.60
N ALA A 57 -18.77 10.31 -20.93
CA ALA A 57 -18.83 9.72 -22.27
C ALA A 57 -20.26 9.32 -22.67
N ILE A 58 -21.07 8.81 -21.73
CA ILE A 58 -22.50 8.54 -21.96
C ILE A 58 -23.23 9.87 -22.21
N ARG A 59 -23.05 10.88 -21.36
CA ARG A 59 -23.66 12.21 -21.55
C ARG A 59 -23.32 12.83 -22.91
N ALA A 60 -22.10 12.61 -23.41
CA ALA A 60 -21.67 13.08 -24.72
C ALA A 60 -22.45 12.45 -25.89
N GLN A 61 -23.04 11.26 -25.70
CA GLN A 61 -23.90 10.57 -26.68
C GLN A 61 -25.36 11.11 -26.69
N ARG A 62 -25.58 12.32 -26.15
CA ARG A 62 -26.88 13.03 -26.09
C ARG A 62 -27.88 12.52 -25.06
N TYR A 63 -27.53 11.56 -24.22
CA TYR A 63 -28.37 11.15 -23.08
C TYR A 63 -28.55 12.30 -22.08
N THR A 64 -29.74 12.47 -21.50
CA THR A 64 -30.00 13.44 -20.42
C THR A 64 -29.37 13.01 -19.10
N GLU A 65 -29.33 13.90 -18.10
CA GLU A 65 -28.83 13.53 -16.77
C GLU A 65 -29.73 12.48 -16.11
N GLU A 66 -31.03 12.52 -16.40
CA GLU A 66 -32.04 11.55 -15.98
C GLU A 66 -31.81 10.19 -16.66
N GLU A 67 -31.62 10.16 -17.97
CA GLU A 67 -31.35 8.90 -18.70
C GLU A 67 -30.01 8.27 -18.28
N VAL A 68 -28.99 9.09 -17.99
CA VAL A 68 -27.71 8.60 -17.42
C VAL A 68 -27.94 8.03 -16.02
N ALA A 69 -28.77 8.67 -15.20
CA ALA A 69 -29.09 8.21 -13.85
C ALA A 69 -29.82 6.87 -13.88
N ASP A 70 -30.82 6.73 -14.75
CA ASP A 70 -31.58 5.51 -14.97
C ASP A 70 -30.66 4.38 -15.50
N LEU A 71 -29.78 4.68 -16.46
CA LEU A 71 -28.86 3.69 -17.04
C LEU A 71 -27.82 3.18 -16.02
N LEU A 72 -27.36 4.06 -15.13
CA LEU A 72 -26.36 3.72 -14.11
C LEU A 72 -26.98 3.24 -12.79
N ASP A 73 -28.32 3.17 -12.71
CA ASP A 73 -29.08 2.84 -11.50
C ASP A 73 -28.66 3.68 -10.28
N ILE A 74 -28.57 5.00 -10.50
CA ILE A 74 -28.19 5.99 -9.49
C ILE A 74 -29.20 7.15 -9.47
N THR A 75 -29.08 8.01 -8.47
CA THR A 75 -29.89 9.24 -8.45
C THR A 75 -29.39 10.25 -9.50
N VAL A 76 -30.30 11.07 -10.04
CA VAL A 76 -29.96 12.19 -10.95
C VAL A 76 -28.89 13.11 -10.34
N LYS A 77 -28.95 13.33 -9.02
CA LYS A 77 -27.93 14.08 -8.29
C LYS A 77 -26.54 13.45 -8.39
N GLN A 78 -26.42 12.13 -8.26
CA GLN A 78 -25.15 11.41 -8.39
C GLN A 78 -24.65 11.43 -9.84
N ALA A 79 -25.53 11.22 -10.82
CA ALA A 79 -25.19 11.33 -12.24
C ALA A 79 -24.60 12.72 -12.57
N ARG A 80 -25.27 13.78 -12.11
CA ARG A 80 -24.79 15.16 -12.24
C ARG A 80 -23.42 15.38 -11.57
N GLN A 81 -23.20 14.81 -10.38
CA GLN A 81 -21.92 14.89 -9.69
C GLN A 81 -20.80 14.20 -10.47
N LEU A 82 -21.04 13.01 -11.03
CA LEU A 82 -20.07 12.28 -11.85
C LEU A 82 -19.71 13.05 -13.12
N ILE A 83 -20.72 13.56 -13.85
CA ILE A 83 -20.52 14.35 -15.08
C ILE A 83 -19.76 15.65 -14.78
N THR A 84 -20.06 16.31 -13.67
CA THR A 84 -19.39 17.57 -13.29
C THR A 84 -17.96 17.33 -12.80
N ARG A 85 -17.67 16.16 -12.21
CA ARG A 85 -16.34 15.82 -11.67
C ARG A 85 -15.30 15.65 -12.77
N ASP A 86 -15.69 15.12 -13.93
CA ASP A 86 -14.80 14.98 -15.11
C ASP A 86 -14.49 16.34 -15.77
N ASN A 87 -15.47 17.27 -15.76
CA ASN A 87 -15.32 18.61 -16.33
C ASN A 87 -14.46 19.57 -15.49
N ARG A 88 -14.03 19.19 -14.28
CA ARG A 88 -13.08 19.99 -13.51
C ARG A 88 -11.66 19.65 -13.98
N PRO A 89 -10.88 20.61 -14.50
CA PRO A 89 -9.45 20.37 -14.70
C PRO A 89 -8.87 20.02 -13.34
N SER A 90 -8.39 18.78 -13.22
CA SER A 90 -7.51 18.38 -12.12
C SER A 90 -6.41 19.42 -12.06
N GLN A 91 -6.46 20.31 -11.06
CA GLN A 91 -5.36 21.22 -10.81
C GLN A 91 -4.13 20.34 -10.54
N ALA A 92 -3.26 20.34 -11.54
CA ALA A 92 -1.85 19.99 -11.54
C ALA A 92 -1.44 18.96 -10.48
N ARG A 93 -1.46 17.68 -10.89
CA ARG A 93 -0.36 16.81 -10.47
C ARG A 93 0.93 17.44 -11.00
N THR A 94 1.77 17.93 -10.10
CA THR A 94 3.17 18.27 -10.33
C THR A 94 3.79 17.18 -11.21
N PRO A 95 4.45 17.50 -12.33
CA PRO A 95 5.05 16.47 -13.18
C PRO A 95 6.09 15.69 -12.37
N GLU A 96 5.88 14.38 -12.33
CA GLU A 96 6.82 13.39 -11.80
C GLU A 96 8.16 13.53 -12.55
N PRO A 97 9.30 13.62 -11.85
CA PRO A 97 10.59 13.76 -12.51
C PRO A 97 10.93 12.48 -13.29
N ASP A 98 10.98 12.60 -14.61
CA ASP A 98 11.37 11.56 -15.56
C ASP A 98 12.75 10.95 -15.20
N PRO A 99 12.84 9.64 -14.92
CA PRO A 99 14.11 8.98 -14.60
C PRO A 99 15.04 8.80 -15.82
N ARG A 100 14.65 9.21 -17.04
CA ARG A 100 15.43 8.99 -18.27
C ARG A 100 16.26 10.18 -18.73
N LYS A 101 16.36 11.26 -17.95
CA LYS A 101 17.34 12.33 -18.24
C LYS A 101 18.68 12.02 -17.57
N PRO A 102 19.75 11.74 -18.34
CA PRO A 102 21.09 11.59 -17.77
C PRO A 102 21.49 12.95 -17.19
N ARG A 103 21.75 12.97 -15.87
CA ARG A 103 22.39 14.10 -15.21
C ARG A 103 23.78 14.25 -15.83
N THR A 104 23.96 15.24 -16.70
CA THR A 104 25.26 15.69 -17.17
C THR A 104 26.10 16.05 -15.95
N ARG A 105 27.01 15.16 -15.57
CA ARG A 105 28.04 15.43 -14.57
C ARG A 105 28.93 16.52 -15.14
N HIS A 106 28.87 17.71 -14.54
CA HIS A 106 29.92 18.70 -14.72
C HIS A 106 31.21 18.12 -14.13
N ARG A 107 32.04 17.61 -15.05
CA ARG A 107 33.42 17.22 -14.85
C ARG A 107 34.23 18.49 -14.55
N HIS A 108 34.60 18.69 -13.29
CA HIS A 108 35.76 19.53 -12.97
C HIS A 108 36.99 18.62 -12.99
N THR A 109 37.85 18.87 -13.97
CA THR A 109 39.20 18.34 -14.07
C THR A 109 40.09 19.08 -13.09
N ALA A 110 40.68 18.37 -12.15
CA ALA A 110 41.90 18.80 -11.47
C ALA A 110 42.88 17.63 -11.45
N THR A 111 43.84 17.75 -12.35
CA THR A 111 45.03 16.94 -12.53
C THR A 111 45.91 17.05 -11.28
N SER A 112 46.27 15.93 -10.67
CA SER A 112 47.49 15.83 -9.87
C SER A 112 48.01 14.40 -9.97
N SER A 113 49.16 14.30 -10.63
CA SER A 113 49.94 13.11 -10.90
C SER A 113 50.39 12.39 -9.63
N GLY A 114 50.44 11.06 -9.72
CA GLY A 114 51.22 10.19 -8.84
C GLY A 114 51.23 8.78 -9.43
N PRO A 115 52.35 8.31 -10.01
CA PRO A 115 52.46 6.94 -10.50
C PRO A 115 53.13 6.08 -9.42
N ASP A 116 52.62 4.86 -9.19
CA ASP A 116 53.51 3.70 -9.12
C ASP A 116 52.73 2.39 -9.32
N HIS A 117 53.43 1.44 -9.93
CA HIS A 117 52.96 0.23 -10.60
C HIS A 117 52.48 -0.88 -9.65
N GLY A 118 51.47 -1.66 -10.05
CA GLY A 118 51.73 -3.05 -10.48
C GLY A 118 50.63 -4.04 -10.03
N PRO A 119 50.58 -5.27 -10.58
CA PRO A 119 49.38 -5.77 -11.27
C PRO A 119 48.58 -6.91 -10.58
N GLU A 120 47.37 -7.12 -11.12
CA GLU A 120 46.50 -8.33 -11.21
C GLU A 120 47.26 -9.68 -11.34
N PRO A 121 46.61 -10.88 -11.37
CA PRO A 121 45.18 -11.25 -11.24
C PRO A 121 44.91 -12.57 -10.46
N ALA A 122 43.63 -12.97 -10.35
CA ALA A 122 43.09 -14.35 -10.43
C ALA A 122 41.69 -14.37 -9.78
N SER A 123 40.59 -14.52 -10.52
CA SER A 123 40.06 -15.72 -11.18
C SER A 123 38.88 -16.31 -10.39
N GLU A 124 37.79 -16.52 -11.15
CA GLU A 124 36.81 -17.62 -11.03
C GLU A 124 35.94 -17.66 -9.76
N GLY A 125 34.61 -17.72 -9.84
CA GLY A 125 33.79 -18.48 -10.76
C GLY A 125 32.90 -19.45 -9.95
N ARG A 126 31.62 -19.57 -10.37
CA ARG A 126 30.51 -20.45 -9.89
C ARG A 126 29.37 -19.59 -9.32
N GLY A 127 28.18 -19.58 -9.90
CA GLY A 127 27.41 -20.70 -10.45
C GLY A 127 26.41 -21.13 -9.37
N ILE A 128 25.12 -20.86 -9.54
CA ILE A 128 24.09 -21.77 -10.07
C ILE A 128 23.10 -22.11 -8.94
N ILE A 129 21.85 -21.63 -9.12
CA ILE A 129 20.53 -22.29 -8.97
C ILE A 129 20.33 -23.23 -7.75
N ASP A 130 19.32 -22.99 -6.90
CA ASP A 130 18.11 -23.85 -6.85
C ASP A 130 17.01 -23.39 -5.89
N SER A 131 15.81 -23.27 -6.46
CA SER A 131 14.51 -23.78 -5.99
C SER A 131 14.25 -24.04 -4.51
N ARG A 132 13.19 -23.40 -3.99
CA ARG A 132 12.06 -24.10 -3.35
C ARG A 132 10.86 -23.17 -3.19
N GLY A 133 9.75 -23.62 -3.77
CA GLY A 133 8.48 -22.93 -3.89
C GLY A 133 7.55 -23.01 -2.66
N PRO A 134 6.26 -22.75 -2.87
CA PRO A 134 5.31 -22.30 -1.86
C PRO A 134 4.63 -23.45 -1.12
N THR A 135 4.47 -23.33 0.19
CA THR A 135 3.56 -24.19 0.96
C THR A 135 2.17 -23.57 1.01
N ALA A 136 1.32 -24.01 0.09
CA ALA A 136 -0.12 -23.93 0.24
C ALA A 136 -0.61 -25.00 1.24
N ARG A 137 -1.82 -24.76 1.76
CA ARG A 137 -2.82 -25.73 2.26
C ARG A 137 -2.83 -26.02 3.77
N ALA A 138 -3.88 -25.52 4.44
CA ALA A 138 -4.98 -26.36 4.93
C ALA A 138 -6.09 -25.50 5.57
N GLU A 139 -7.18 -25.29 4.83
CA GLU A 139 -8.50 -25.07 5.44
C GLU A 139 -9.05 -26.42 5.91
N PRO A 140 -9.59 -26.49 7.13
CA PRO A 140 -10.63 -27.46 7.46
C PRO A 140 -12.01 -26.78 7.49
N SER A 141 -12.77 -27.10 6.45
CA SER A 141 -14.23 -27.10 6.42
C SER A 141 -14.78 -28.12 7.43
N ALA A 142 -15.63 -27.67 8.36
CA ALA A 142 -16.63 -28.46 9.09
C ALA A 142 -17.68 -27.45 9.60
N GLY A 143 -18.90 -27.45 9.09
CA GLY A 143 -19.97 -28.37 9.49
C GLY A 143 -20.93 -27.58 10.37
N GLU A 144 -22.07 -27.14 9.82
CA GLU A 144 -23.37 -27.82 9.97
C GLU A 144 -23.97 -27.73 11.39
N GLY A 145 -25.20 -27.23 11.43
CA GLY A 145 -26.10 -27.20 12.59
C GLY A 145 -26.54 -25.77 12.89
N GLY A 146 -27.78 -25.33 12.65
CA GLY A 146 -29.05 -26.05 12.72
C GLY A 146 -29.89 -25.42 13.85
N GLY A 147 -31.14 -25.04 13.54
CA GLY A 147 -32.13 -24.52 14.51
C GLY A 147 -32.27 -23.00 14.43
N ILE A 148 -33.21 -22.40 13.69
CA ILE A 148 -34.67 -22.46 13.84
C ILE A 148 -35.13 -22.74 15.28
N GLY A 149 -35.66 -21.71 15.93
CA GLY A 149 -36.28 -21.78 17.25
C GLY A 149 -36.48 -20.36 17.80
N ALA A 150 -37.46 -19.63 17.28
CA ALA A 150 -38.79 -19.53 17.88
C ALA A 150 -38.83 -18.49 19.02
N SER A 151 -39.50 -17.38 18.71
CA SER A 151 -40.49 -16.69 19.52
C SER A 151 -40.38 -16.79 21.04
N ARG A 152 -40.16 -15.64 21.68
CA ARG A 152 -41.03 -15.26 22.78
C ARG A 152 -41.20 -13.75 22.85
N GLU A 153 -42.47 -13.37 22.81
CA GLU A 153 -43.02 -12.02 22.76
C GLU A 153 -42.62 -11.12 23.94
N PRO A 154 -42.76 -9.79 23.75
CA PRO A 154 -42.64 -8.78 24.78
C PRO A 154 -43.97 -8.49 25.50
N ALA A 155 -43.87 -8.06 26.76
CA ALA A 155 -44.62 -6.98 27.43
C ALA A 155 -44.57 -7.17 28.95
#